data_AF-A0A4R7RJ99-F1
#
_entry.id   AF-A0A4R7RJ99-F1
#
_cell.length_a   1.000
_cell.length_b   1.000
_cell.length_c   1.000
_cell.angle_alpha   90.00
_cell.angle_beta   90.00
_cell.angle_gamma   90.00
#
_symmetry.space_group_name_H-M   'P 1'
#
loop_
_entity.id
_entity.type
_entity.pdbx_description
1 polymer ?
#
loop_
_entity_poly.entity_id
_entity_poly.type
_entity_poly.pdbx_seq_one_letter_code
_entity_poly.pdbx_strand_id
1 'polypeptide(L)'
;MTEEIITRKVKTILSALLRLEPEEIEPECELSADLGADSLELTEFVMALEEEFEVDISDEDAEDILTVQDTITWLMDNVDD
;
A
#
# COMPACT_ATOMS: atom_id res chain seq x y z
N MET A 1 -3.14 2.63 -15.26
CA MET A 1 -3.97 1.58 -14.63
C MET A 1 -5.25 2.19 -14.05
N THR A 2 -6.29 1.39 -13.70
CA THR A 2 -7.49 1.94 -13.01
C THR A 2 -7.37 1.87 -11.49
N GLU A 3 -8.03 2.79 -10.78
CA GLU A 3 -8.12 2.81 -9.30
C GLU A 3 -8.58 1.46 -8.73
N GLU A 4 -9.55 0.81 -9.36
CA GLU A 4 -10.05 -0.51 -8.95
C GLU A 4 -8.94 -1.58 -9.00
N ILE A 5 -8.09 -1.55 -10.05
CA ILE A 5 -6.98 -2.50 -10.19
C ILE A 5 -5.91 -2.22 -9.13
N ILE A 6 -5.55 -0.95 -8.92
CA ILE A 6 -4.55 -0.52 -7.92
C ILE A 6 -5.03 -0.93 -6.52
N THR A 7 -6.26 -0.56 -6.16
CA THR A 7 -6.87 -0.89 -4.86
C THR A 7 -6.84 -2.39 -4.61
N ARG A 8 -7.23 -3.20 -5.59
CA ARG A 8 -7.22 -4.66 -5.46
C ARG A 8 -5.80 -5.21 -5.23
N LYS A 9 -4.80 -4.70 -5.96
CA LYS A 9 -3.40 -5.11 -5.79
C LYS A 9 -2.86 -4.71 -4.41
N VAL A 10 -3.03 -3.45 -4.01
CA VAL A 10 -2.64 -2.95 -2.68
C VAL A 10 -3.24 -3.79 -1.56
N LYS A 11 -4.56 -4.04 -1.60
CA LYS A 11 -5.23 -4.89 -0.60
C LYS A 11 -4.70 -6.33 -0.60
N THR A 12 -4.34 -6.87 -1.76
CA THR A 12 -3.78 -8.23 -1.86
C THR A 12 -2.41 -8.32 -1.18
N ILE A 13 -1.56 -7.31 -1.37
CA ILE A 13 -0.23 -7.26 -0.75
C ILE A 13 -0.38 -7.14 0.78
N LEU A 14 -1.19 -6.19 1.25
CA LEU A 14 -1.44 -5.99 2.69
C LEU A 14 -2.05 -7.23 3.35
N SER A 15 -3.04 -7.87 2.69
CA SER A 15 -3.66 -9.11 3.18
C SER A 15 -2.63 -10.24 3.33
N ALA A 16 -1.70 -10.37 2.38
CA ALA A 16 -0.67 -11.39 2.41
C ALA A 16 0.38 -11.14 3.50
N LEU A 17 0.82 -9.89 3.68
CA LEU A 17 1.81 -9.49 4.67
C LEU A 17 1.25 -9.61 6.09
N LEU A 18 0.10 -8.98 6.33
CA LEU A 18 -0.49 -8.82 7.67
C LEU A 18 -1.43 -9.97 8.06
N ARG A 19 -1.71 -10.90 7.13
CA ARG A 19 -2.63 -12.04 7.32
C ARG A 19 -4.04 -11.60 7.70
N LEU A 20 -4.48 -10.49 7.11
CA LEU A 20 -5.82 -9.92 7.25
C LEU A 20 -6.68 -10.33 6.07
N GLU A 21 -8.00 -10.36 6.25
CA GLU A 21 -8.92 -10.54 5.13
C GLU A 21 -9.02 -9.23 4.33
N PRO A 22 -9.16 -9.26 2.98
CA PRO A 22 -9.27 -8.04 2.15
C PRO A 22 -10.44 -7.12 2.53
N GLU A 23 -11.44 -7.68 3.21
CA GLU A 23 -12.63 -7.01 3.72
C GLU A 23 -12.33 -6.16 4.97
N GLU A 24 -11.26 -6.47 5.70
CA GLU A 24 -10.81 -5.73 6.89
C GLU A 24 -9.91 -4.52 6.51
N ILE A 25 -9.54 -4.41 5.24
CA ILE A 25 -8.63 -3.36 4.74
C ILE A 25 -9.48 -2.29 4.08
N GLU A 26 -9.83 -1.24 4.81
CA GLU A 26 -10.58 -0.09 4.30
C GLU A 26 -9.63 1.04 3.86
N PRO A 27 -10.00 1.87 2.87
CA PRO A 27 -9.15 2.98 2.41
C PRO A 27 -8.70 3.93 3.54
N GLU A 28 -9.57 4.15 4.53
CA GLU A 28 -9.30 5.00 5.69
C GLU A 28 -8.39 4.38 6.76
N CYS A 29 -8.12 3.08 6.70
CA CYS A 29 -7.28 2.43 7.71
C CYS A 29 -5.87 3.00 7.71
N GLU A 30 -5.39 3.42 8.88
CA GLU A 30 -3.98 3.71 9.11
C GLU A 30 -3.19 2.39 9.11
N LEU A 31 -2.12 2.33 8.31
CA LEU A 31 -1.33 1.11 8.11
C LEU A 31 -0.77 0.57 9.43
N SER A 32 -0.28 1.46 10.29
CA SER A 32 0.29 1.08 11.58
C SER A 32 -0.75 0.98 12.70
N ALA A 33 -1.64 1.98 12.82
CA ALA A 33 -2.57 2.06 13.96
C ALA A 33 -3.76 1.10 13.85
N ASP A 34 -4.30 0.92 12.65
CA ASP A 34 -5.51 0.10 12.42
C ASP A 34 -5.16 -1.30 11.90
N LEU A 35 -4.26 -1.41 10.93
CA LEU A 35 -3.86 -2.70 10.36
C LEU A 35 -2.73 -3.39 11.13
N GLY A 36 -2.10 -2.68 12.07
CA GLY A 36 -1.07 -3.22 12.94
C GLY A 36 0.28 -3.46 12.27
N ALA A 37 0.53 -2.84 11.10
CA ALA A 37 1.81 -2.97 10.41
C ALA A 37 2.95 -2.35 11.24
N ASP A 38 3.96 -3.15 11.55
CA ASP A 38 5.19 -2.68 12.18
C ASP A 38 6.17 -2.09 11.14
N SER A 39 7.30 -1.53 11.62
CA SER A 39 8.27 -0.89 10.73
C SER A 39 8.89 -1.83 9.69
N LEU A 40 9.02 -3.12 10.01
CA LEU A 40 9.55 -4.11 9.08
C LEU A 40 8.50 -4.43 8.02
N GLU A 41 7.26 -4.65 8.44
CA GLU A 41 6.13 -4.90 7.54
C GLU A 41 5.87 -3.71 6.60
N LEU A 42 6.02 -2.47 7.08
CA LEU A 42 5.93 -1.27 6.23
C LEU A 42 7.06 -1.20 5.20
N THR A 43 8.28 -1.59 5.57
CA THR A 43 9.41 -1.66 4.62
C THR A 43 9.16 -2.74 3.56
N GLU A 44 8.70 -3.93 3.98
CA GLU A 44 8.33 -5.02 3.07
C GLU A 44 7.16 -4.63 2.16
N PHE A 45 6.19 -3.87 2.69
CA PHE A 45 5.07 -3.35 1.93
C PHE A 45 5.52 -2.42 0.81
N VAL A 46 6.35 -1.41 1.13
CA VAL A 46 6.90 -0.48 0.14
C VAL A 46 7.68 -1.24 -0.94
N MET A 47 8.58 -2.15 -0.55
CA MET A 47 9.34 -2.96 -1.51
C MET A 47 8.44 -3.81 -2.42
N ALA A 48 7.34 -4.37 -1.88
CA ALA A 48 6.39 -5.14 -2.68
C ALA A 48 5.59 -4.27 -3.66
N LEU A 49 5.29 -3.01 -3.30
CA LEU A 49 4.68 -2.06 -4.22
C LEU A 49 5.63 -1.69 -5.35
N GLU A 50 6.89 -1.40 -5.03
CA GLU A 50 7.93 -1.09 -6.02
C GLU A 50 8.08 -2.22 -7.05
N GLU A 51 8.14 -3.48 -6.59
CA GLU A 51 8.23 -4.64 -7.48
C GLU A 51 6.95 -4.87 -8.31
N GLU A 52 5.77 -4.78 -7.70
CA GLU A 52 4.49 -5.09 -8.36
C GLU A 52 4.05 -4.04 -9.38
N PHE A 53 4.47 -2.78 -9.19
CA PHE A 53 4.11 -1.64 -10.04
C PHE A 53 5.30 -1.09 -10.85
N GLU A 54 6.50 -1.68 -10.71
CA GLU A 54 7.73 -1.25 -11.37
C GLU A 54 8.04 0.25 -11.15
N VAL A 55 7.92 0.69 -9.89
CA VAL A 55 8.16 2.07 -9.44
C VAL A 55 9.23 2.13 -8.36
N ASP A 56 9.81 3.31 -8.14
CA ASP A 56 10.69 3.61 -7.01
C ASP A 56 9.97 4.59 -6.08
N ILE A 57 9.76 4.20 -4.82
CA ILE A 57 9.14 5.04 -3.78
C ILE A 57 10.27 5.63 -2.95
N SER A 58 10.36 6.96 -2.89
CA SER A 58 11.40 7.59 -2.08
C SER A 58 11.12 7.44 -0.57
N ASP A 59 12.16 7.53 0.26
CA ASP A 59 11.98 7.50 1.72
C ASP A 59 11.01 8.62 2.20
N GLU A 60 11.04 9.79 1.56
CA GLU A 60 10.12 10.91 1.87
C GLU A 60 8.67 10.58 1.51
N ASP A 61 8.45 10.00 0.31
CA ASP A 61 7.11 9.55 -0.09
C ASP A 61 6.59 8.43 0.84
N ALA A 62 7.46 7.49 1.21
CA ALA A 62 7.12 6.40 2.11
C ALA A 62 6.75 6.89 3.51
N GLU A 63 7.40 7.94 4.02
CA GLU A 63 7.06 8.57 5.30
C GLU A 63 5.67 9.26 5.27
N ASP A 64 5.23 9.73 4.10
CA ASP A 64 3.92 10.36 3.90
C ASP A 64 2.79 9.36 3.62
N ILE A 65 3.11 8.09 3.32
CA ILE A 65 2.11 7.01 3.14
C ILE A 65 1.69 6.47 4.51
N LEU A 66 0.60 7.02 5.06
CA LEU A 66 0.08 6.66 6.39
C LEU A 66 -1.14 5.74 6.32
N THR A 67 -1.99 5.92 5.31
CA THR A 67 -3.22 5.16 5.11
C THR A 67 -3.19 4.33 3.83
N VAL A 68 -4.13 3.38 3.74
CA VAL A 68 -4.36 2.61 2.50
C VAL A 68 -4.71 3.54 1.34
N GLN A 69 -5.52 4.57 1.57
CA GLN A 69 -5.89 5.56 0.56
C GLN A 69 -4.68 6.40 0.10
N ASP A 70 -3.77 6.76 1.00
CA ASP A 70 -2.55 7.50 0.63
C ASP A 70 -1.71 6.66 -0.35
N THR A 71 -1.55 5.37 -0.06
CA THR A 71 -0.87 4.43 -0.95
C THR A 71 -1.53 4.39 -2.34
N ILE A 72 -2.85 4.22 -2.38
CA ILE A 72 -3.59 4.14 -3.65
C ILE A 72 -3.45 5.44 -4.44
N THR A 73 -3.58 6.58 -3.77
CA THR A 73 -3.49 7.91 -4.38
C THR A 73 -2.11 8.15 -4.95
N TRP A 74 -1.06 7.85 -4.19
CA TRP A 74 0.32 7.98 -4.65
C TRP A 74 0.57 7.12 -5.90
N LEU A 75 0.10 5.86 -5.91
CA LEU A 75 0.25 4.98 -7.07
C LEU A 75 -0.54 5.48 -8.29
N MET A 76 -1.74 6.05 -8.08
CA MET A 76 -2.52 6.63 -9.18
C MET A 76 -1.83 7.82 -9.85
N ASP A 77 -1.08 8.59 -9.07
CA ASP A 77 -0.37 9.78 -9.57
C ASP A 77 1.00 9.44 -10.19
N ASN A 78 1.59 8.30 -9.84
CA ASN A 78 2.97 7.94 -10.22
C ASN A 78 3.11 6.69 -11.11
N VAL A 79 2.05 5.89 -11.27
CA VAL A 79 2.06 4.68 -12.11
C VAL A 79 1.21 4.89 -13.36
N ASP A 80 1.87 4.91 -14.52
CA ASP A 80 1.20 4.89 -15.84
C ASP A 80 0.91 3.43 -16.29
N ASP A 81 -0.06 3.24 -17.21
CA ASP A 81 -0.32 1.93 -17.87
C ASP A 81 0.83 1.45 -18.79
#